data_AF-A0A7K4TE25-F1
#
_entry.id   AF-A0A7K4TE25-F1
#
_cell.length_a   1.000
_cell.length_b   1.000
_cell.length_c   1.000
_cell.angle_alpha   90.00
_cell.angle_beta   90.00
_cell.angle_gamma   90.00
#
_symmetry.space_group_name_H-M   'P 1'
#
loop_
_entity.id
_entity.type
_entity.pdbx_description
1 polymer ?
#
loop_
_entity_poly.entity_id
_entity_poly.type
_entity_poly.pdbx_seq_one_letter_code
_entity_poly.pdbx_strand_id
1 'polypeptide(L)'
;VFSSVTSVLNMSVFKDQFVLEDLIQELKKKSTALSFGPLQANGHISVQGSFPAIKLLRDFLLLKAKSLSEKDKREESKSHQKPRRGLQQRRLTTEPSNFVHDADGEKQVVVLDTDMYHYMKHFFPRTFLVTDDVVISDFTDGDITTVCIENAGSRSDAEQVLRVKEKIENRSLKLHNALRKERIYFEEQTGDEKQRYKWACESLKTHYPHVLIIPYDTYIDVIGNSSEIFEFTKEVSN
;
A
#
# COMPACT_ATOMS: atom_id res chain seq x y z
N VAL A 1 -8.46 -4.22 13.52
CA VAL A 1 -7.92 -3.02 12.80
C VAL A 1 -6.92 -3.53 11.78
N PHE A 2 -7.01 -3.09 10.52
CA PHE A 2 -6.01 -3.45 9.51
C PHE A 2 -4.67 -2.81 9.82
N SER A 3 -3.59 -3.46 9.42
CA SER A 3 -2.24 -2.95 9.60
C SER A 3 -2.08 -1.61 8.91
N SER A 4 -1.46 -0.67 9.62
CA SER A 4 -1.07 0.63 9.10
C SER A 4 0.38 0.88 9.49
N VAL A 5 1.10 1.60 8.65
CA VAL A 5 2.48 1.98 8.89
C VAL A 5 2.56 3.48 9.13
N THR A 6 3.47 3.87 10.02
CA THR A 6 3.79 5.26 10.30
C THR A 6 5.16 5.58 9.70
N SER A 7 5.22 6.59 8.83
CA SER A 7 6.44 7.09 8.22
C SER A 7 6.70 8.52 8.67
N VAL A 8 7.96 8.84 8.94
CA VAL A 8 8.38 10.22 9.24
C VAL A 8 8.98 10.81 7.97
N LEU A 9 8.38 11.89 7.47
CA LEU A 9 8.83 12.58 6.27
C LEU A 9 9.57 13.85 6.66
N ASN A 10 10.75 14.05 6.07
CA ASN A 10 11.45 15.32 6.14
C ASN A 10 11.00 16.23 4.98
N MET A 11 10.14 17.19 5.28
CA MET A 11 9.62 18.15 4.30
C MET A 11 10.56 19.34 4.12
N SER A 12 11.63 19.47 4.91
CA SER A 12 12.55 20.60 4.82
C SER A 12 13.20 20.74 3.44
N VAL A 13 13.35 19.64 2.71
CA VAL A 13 13.88 19.58 1.35
C VAL A 13 13.06 20.37 0.32
N PHE A 14 11.81 20.72 0.65
CA PHE A 14 10.91 21.49 -0.21
C PHE A 14 10.82 22.98 0.17
N LYS A 15 11.43 23.40 1.29
CA LYS A 15 11.25 24.75 1.86
C LYS A 15 11.66 25.89 0.94
N ASP A 16 12.67 25.66 0.11
CA ASP A 16 13.23 26.71 -0.76
C ASP A 16 12.30 27.05 -1.93
N GLN A 17 11.40 26.13 -2.31
CA GLN A 17 10.53 26.29 -3.48
C GLN A 17 9.04 26.26 -3.15
N PHE A 18 8.66 25.77 -1.97
CA PHE A 18 7.26 25.66 -1.55
C PHE A 18 7.06 26.11 -0.11
N VAL A 19 5.89 26.71 0.13
CA VAL A 19 5.35 26.86 1.48
C VAL A 19 4.94 25.46 1.96
N LEU A 20 5.56 24.98 3.04
CA LEU A 20 5.37 23.60 3.49
C LEU A 20 3.92 23.31 3.90
N GLU A 21 3.28 24.29 4.54
CA GLU A 21 1.90 24.20 4.96
C GLU A 21 0.98 23.97 3.76
N ASP A 22 1.18 24.69 2.66
CA ASP A 22 0.39 24.55 1.44
C ASP A 22 0.63 23.19 0.77
N LEU A 23 1.89 22.73 0.73
CA LEU A 23 2.22 21.41 0.18
C LEU A 23 1.56 20.30 1.00
N ILE A 24 1.56 20.39 2.34
CA ILE A 24 0.89 19.44 3.22
C ILE A 24 -0.63 19.48 3.03
N GLN A 25 -1.21 20.66 2.83
CA GLN A 25 -2.63 20.78 2.50
C GLN A 25 -2.98 20.15 1.14
N GLU A 26 -2.11 20.31 0.14
CA GLU A 26 -2.26 19.62 -1.16
C GLU A 26 -2.23 18.10 -0.97
N LEU A 27 -1.29 17.59 -0.18
CA LEU A 27 -1.16 16.16 0.15
C LEU A 27 -2.42 15.61 0.82
N LYS A 28 -2.91 16.31 1.85
CA LYS A 28 -4.16 15.96 2.56
C LYS A 28 -5.37 15.91 1.63
N LYS A 29 -5.47 16.86 0.69
CA LYS A 29 -6.55 16.89 -0.30
C LYS A 29 -6.45 15.74 -1.30
N LYS A 30 -5.23 15.33 -1.68
CA LYS A 30 -5.01 14.26 -2.66
C LYS A 30 -5.19 12.86 -2.10
N SER A 31 -4.98 12.67 -0.79
CA SER A 31 -5.11 11.36 -0.17
C SER A 31 -5.93 11.41 1.10
N THR A 32 -7.18 10.98 0.99
CA THR A 32 -8.07 10.74 2.15
C THR A 32 -7.75 9.45 2.88
N ALA A 33 -6.85 8.61 2.33
CA ALA A 33 -6.42 7.35 2.91
C ALA A 33 -5.21 7.49 3.86
N LEU A 34 -4.71 8.71 4.07
CA LEU A 34 -3.56 9.00 4.92
C LEU A 34 -3.95 9.94 6.06
N SER A 35 -3.45 9.64 7.25
CA SER A 35 -3.51 10.52 8.41
C SER A 35 -2.19 11.26 8.57
N PHE A 36 -2.24 12.57 8.74
CA PHE A 36 -1.06 13.42 8.84
C PHE A 36 -1.00 14.06 10.22
N GLY A 37 0.13 13.88 10.90
CA GLY A 37 0.44 14.56 12.16
C GLY A 37 0.75 16.05 11.98
N PRO A 38 1.10 16.75 13.07
CA PRO A 38 1.50 18.15 13.02
C PRO A 38 2.86 18.30 12.31
N LEU A 39 3.02 19.39 11.55
CA LEU A 39 4.32 19.80 11.02
C LEU A 39 5.17 20.31 12.18
N GLN A 40 6.32 19.67 12.40
CA GLN A 40 7.28 20.07 13.41
C GLN A 40 8.14 21.23 12.91
N ALA A 41 8.69 22.02 13.84
CA ALA A 41 9.54 23.18 13.52
C ALA A 41 10.79 22.79 12.70
N ASN A 42 11.32 21.58 12.91
CA ASN A 42 12.42 21.01 12.14
C ASN A 42 12.04 20.59 10.70
N GLY A 43 10.78 20.80 10.27
CA GLY A 43 10.27 20.43 8.96
C GLY A 43 9.83 18.96 8.83
N HIS A 44 9.76 18.20 9.92
CA HIS A 44 9.31 16.81 9.88
C HIS A 44 7.81 16.67 10.11
N ILE A 45 7.21 15.66 9.51
CA ILE A 45 5.80 15.29 9.71
C ILE A 45 5.66 13.77 9.78
N SER A 46 4.87 13.29 10.73
CA SER A 46 4.48 11.88 10.78
C SER A 46 3.26 11.63 9.90
N VAL A 47 3.28 10.58 9.09
CA VAL A 47 2.18 10.18 8.21
C VAL A 47 1.86 8.72 8.44
N GLN A 48 0.59 8.40 8.63
CA GLN A 48 0.12 7.04 8.87
C GLN A 48 -0.86 6.62 7.77
N GLY A 49 -0.75 5.36 7.33
CA GLY A 49 -1.74 4.76 6.43
C GLY A 49 -1.35 3.35 5.98
N SER A 50 -2.06 2.83 4.99
CA SER A 50 -1.75 1.53 4.39
C SER A 50 -0.47 1.57 3.54
N PHE A 51 0.15 0.40 3.30
CA PHE A 51 1.33 0.30 2.45
C PHE A 51 1.13 0.93 1.05
N PRO A 52 0.03 0.66 0.32
CA PRO A 52 -0.22 1.33 -0.98
C PRO A 52 -0.37 2.84 -0.86
N ALA A 53 -1.00 3.35 0.22
CA ALA A 53 -1.18 4.78 0.42
C ALA A 53 0.15 5.51 0.65
N ILE A 54 1.06 4.91 1.44
CA ILE A 54 2.40 5.44 1.68
C ILE A 54 3.27 5.38 0.41
N LYS A 55 3.13 4.33 -0.40
CA LYS A 55 3.81 4.25 -1.70
C LYS A 55 3.35 5.38 -2.64
N LEU A 56 2.05 5.62 -2.78
CA LEU A 56 1.53 6.73 -3.60
C LEU A 56 2.03 8.10 -3.12
N LEU A 57 2.13 8.29 -1.80
CA LEU A 57 2.72 9.49 -1.22
C LEU A 57 4.19 9.65 -1.63
N ARG A 58 4.98 8.57 -1.53
CA ARG A 58 6.39 8.58 -1.97
C ARG A 58 6.48 8.95 -3.45
N ASP A 59 5.70 8.31 -4.31
CA ASP A 59 5.75 8.54 -5.77
C ASP A 59 5.39 9.99 -6.11
N PHE A 60 4.38 10.56 -5.43
CA PHE A 60 4.02 11.97 -5.58
C PHE A 60 5.14 12.92 -5.13
N LEU A 61 5.76 12.67 -3.98
CA LEU A 61 6.86 13.50 -3.47
C LEU A 61 8.09 13.43 -4.38
N LEU A 62 8.36 12.26 -4.97
CA LEU A 62 9.42 12.09 -5.96
C LEU A 62 9.15 12.90 -7.23
N LEU A 63 7.91 12.92 -7.72
CA LEU A 63 7.53 13.75 -8.87
C LEU A 63 7.71 15.25 -8.56
N LYS A 64 7.30 15.69 -7.37
CA LYS A 64 7.55 17.07 -6.91
C LYS A 64 9.04 17.39 -6.88
N ALA A 65 9.86 16.52 -6.28
CA ALA A 65 11.31 16.72 -6.20
C ALA A 65 11.98 16.78 -7.59
N LYS A 66 11.59 15.92 -8.54
CA LYS A 66 12.10 15.96 -9.93
C LYS A 66 11.79 17.28 -10.62
N SER A 67 10.59 17.82 -10.41
CA SER A 67 10.21 19.13 -10.98
C SER A 67 11.07 20.30 -10.48
N LEU A 68 11.68 20.17 -9.30
CA LEU A 68 12.64 21.15 -8.77
C LEU A 68 13.96 21.09 -9.52
N SER A 69 14.50 19.89 -9.68
CA SER A 69 15.78 19.68 -10.38
C SER A 69 15.75 20.15 -11.84
N GLU A 70 14.60 20.04 -12.51
CA GLU A 70 14.45 20.53 -13.89
C GLU A 70 14.38 22.06 -13.99
N LYS A 71 13.86 22.75 -12.97
CA LYS A 71 13.87 24.23 -12.91
C LYS A 71 15.28 24.76 -12.72
N ASP A 72 16.05 24.18 -11.81
CA ASP A 72 17.44 24.56 -11.58
C ASP A 72 18.29 24.37 -12.85
N LYS A 73 18.09 23.27 -13.59
CA LYS A 73 18.75 23.03 -14.89
C LYS A 73 18.34 24.00 -15.99
N ARG A 74 17.09 24.50 -15.99
CA ARG A 74 16.61 25.51 -16.95
C ARG A 74 17.12 26.92 -16.65
N GLU A 75 17.40 27.22 -15.39
CA GLU A 75 18.01 28.48 -14.98
C GLU A 75 19.53 28.48 -15.23
N GLU A 76 20.23 27.36 -14.96
CA GLU A 76 21.66 27.20 -15.30
C GLU A 76 21.93 27.19 -16.82
N SER A 77 20.97 26.73 -17.63
CA SER A 77 21.12 26.70 -19.10
C SER A 77 20.81 28.05 -19.78
N LYS A 78 20.35 29.06 -19.02
CA LYS A 78 20.19 30.44 -19.54
C LYS A 78 21.36 31.36 -19.20
N SER A 79 22.30 30.93 -18.36
CA SER A 79 23.36 31.79 -17.85
C SER A 79 24.75 31.58 -18.45
N HIS A 80 24.94 30.89 -19.59
CA HIS A 80 26.30 30.74 -20.14
C HIS A 80 26.41 30.88 -21.66
N GLN A 81 26.62 32.11 -22.13
CA GLN A 81 27.34 32.36 -23.38
C GLN A 81 28.87 32.40 -23.14
N LYS A 82 29.55 31.39 -23.71
CA LYS A 82 30.96 31.31 -24.17
C LYS A 82 32.12 31.27 -23.15
N PRO A 83 33.33 30.77 -23.54
CA PRO A 83 33.67 29.78 -24.57
C PRO A 83 34.57 28.62 -24.04
N ARG A 84 34.60 27.51 -24.81
CA ARG A 84 35.48 26.32 -24.67
C ARG A 84 36.89 26.58 -24.13
N ARG A 85 37.34 25.73 -23.20
CA ARG A 85 38.69 25.13 -23.17
C ARG A 85 38.80 23.97 -22.16
N GLY A 86 39.27 22.81 -22.66
CA GLY A 86 40.32 22.00 -22.02
C GLY A 86 40.01 21.15 -20.79
N LEU A 87 39.74 19.86 -21.03
CA LEU A 87 40.16 18.65 -20.31
C LEU A 87 40.25 18.59 -18.76
N GLN A 88 39.48 17.61 -18.26
CA GLN A 88 39.81 16.57 -17.27
C GLN A 88 40.23 17.01 -15.87
N GLN A 89 39.31 16.84 -14.91
CA GLN A 89 39.70 16.45 -13.57
C GLN A 89 38.81 15.31 -13.04
N ARG A 90 39.51 14.23 -12.71
CA ARG A 90 39.04 12.93 -12.29
C ARG A 90 38.78 12.96 -10.78
N ARG A 91 37.80 12.15 -10.37
CA ARG A 91 37.51 11.63 -9.02
C ARG A 91 36.72 12.55 -8.09
N LEU A 92 35.41 12.32 -8.05
CA LEU A 92 34.66 12.32 -6.79
C LEU A 92 33.70 11.13 -6.78
N THR A 93 33.99 10.23 -5.85
CA THR A 93 33.06 9.52 -4.97
C THR A 93 31.78 8.94 -5.59
N THR A 94 31.84 7.64 -5.87
CA THR A 94 30.69 6.75 -5.98
C THR A 94 29.98 6.71 -4.62
N GLU A 95 28.90 7.48 -4.46
CA GLU A 95 27.87 7.17 -3.46
C GLU A 95 26.89 6.15 -4.06
N PRO A 96 26.51 5.09 -3.32
CA PRO A 96 25.56 4.11 -3.79
C PRO A 96 24.18 4.75 -3.74
N SER A 97 23.67 5.18 -4.88
CA SER A 97 22.28 5.56 -4.96
C SER A 97 21.43 4.30 -4.77
N ASN A 98 20.82 4.18 -3.59
CA ASN A 98 19.81 3.17 -3.29
C ASN A 98 18.53 3.44 -4.10
N PHE A 99 18.62 3.33 -5.41
CA PHE A 99 17.48 3.26 -6.31
C PHE A 99 17.16 1.79 -6.54
N VAL A 100 16.36 1.20 -5.66
CA VAL A 100 15.56 0.04 -6.05
C VAL A 100 14.27 0.59 -6.65
N HIS A 101 14.38 1.16 -7.85
CA HIS A 101 13.45 0.72 -8.88
C HIS A 101 13.96 -0.68 -9.22
N ASP A 102 13.14 -1.73 -9.05
CA ASP A 102 13.48 -3.06 -9.54
C ASP A 102 14.02 -2.91 -10.95
N ALA A 103 15.34 -3.10 -11.09
CA ALA A 103 16.13 -2.69 -12.24
C ALA A 103 15.93 -3.61 -13.44
N ASP A 104 14.80 -4.31 -13.51
CA ASP A 104 14.50 -5.31 -14.52
C ASP A 104 13.12 -5.14 -15.16
N GLY A 105 12.17 -4.43 -14.54
CA GLY A 105 10.82 -4.25 -15.08
C GLY A 105 9.97 -5.54 -15.19
N GLU A 106 10.60 -6.71 -15.24
CA GLU A 106 10.01 -8.04 -15.37
C GLU A 106 9.33 -8.53 -14.09
N LYS A 107 9.75 -8.03 -12.94
CA LYS A 107 9.21 -8.37 -11.62
C LYS A 107 8.70 -7.13 -10.91
N GLN A 108 7.48 -7.21 -10.39
CA GLN A 108 6.85 -6.19 -9.57
C GLN A 108 6.40 -6.79 -8.24
N VAL A 109 6.51 -6.00 -7.18
CA VAL A 109 6.11 -6.41 -5.83
C VAL A 109 5.02 -5.49 -5.29
N VAL A 110 4.00 -6.09 -4.65
CA VAL A 110 2.96 -5.41 -3.89
C VAL A 110 2.98 -5.94 -2.46
N VAL A 111 2.98 -5.04 -1.47
CA VAL A 111 2.92 -5.40 -0.05
C VAL A 111 1.54 -5.04 0.48
N LEU A 112 0.87 -6.00 1.10
CA LEU A 112 -0.49 -5.90 1.61
C LEU A 112 -0.56 -6.34 3.06
N ASP A 113 -1.53 -5.82 3.79
CA ASP A 113 -1.99 -6.44 5.03
C ASP A 113 -2.58 -7.84 4.71
N THR A 114 -2.28 -8.85 5.54
CA THR A 114 -2.67 -10.24 5.30
C THR A 114 -4.18 -10.44 5.24
N ASP A 115 -4.94 -9.79 6.14
CA ASP A 115 -6.40 -9.88 6.14
C ASP A 115 -6.99 -9.22 4.89
N MET A 116 -6.41 -8.09 4.47
CA MET A 116 -6.78 -7.43 3.22
C MET A 116 -6.52 -8.33 2.01
N TYR A 117 -5.37 -9.00 1.98
CA TYR A 117 -5.04 -9.97 0.93
C TYR A 117 -6.06 -11.11 0.89
N HIS A 118 -6.37 -11.73 2.03
CA HIS A 118 -7.38 -12.80 2.12
C HIS A 118 -8.76 -12.33 1.66
N TYR A 119 -9.21 -11.15 2.09
CA TYR A 119 -10.48 -10.57 1.65
C TYR A 119 -10.52 -10.38 0.13
N MET A 120 -9.45 -9.81 -0.44
CA MET A 120 -9.35 -9.60 -1.88
C MET A 120 -9.31 -10.92 -2.65
N LYS A 121 -8.57 -11.92 -2.17
CA LYS A 121 -8.44 -13.23 -2.81
C LYS A 121 -9.78 -13.98 -2.81
N HIS A 122 -10.57 -13.84 -1.75
CA HIS A 122 -11.87 -14.49 -1.61
C HIS A 122 -12.95 -13.83 -2.46
N PHE A 123 -13.16 -12.52 -2.34
CA PHE A 123 -14.27 -11.83 -3.00
C PHE A 123 -13.93 -11.25 -4.38
N PHE A 124 -12.64 -11.04 -4.67
CA PHE A 124 -12.18 -10.50 -5.94
C PHE A 124 -11.07 -11.38 -6.55
N PRO A 125 -11.29 -12.69 -6.75
CA PRO A 125 -10.28 -13.61 -7.27
C PRO A 125 -9.75 -13.15 -8.63
N ARG A 126 -10.58 -12.44 -9.42
CA ARG A 126 -10.20 -11.81 -10.70
C ARG A 126 -9.09 -10.75 -10.59
N THR A 127 -8.76 -10.31 -9.39
CA THR A 127 -7.66 -9.38 -9.12
C THR A 127 -6.31 -10.09 -9.12
N PHE A 128 -6.29 -11.40 -8.84
CA PHE A 128 -5.11 -12.25 -8.77
C PHE A 128 -5.13 -13.38 -9.81
N LEU A 129 -5.86 -13.19 -10.91
CA LEU A 129 -5.86 -14.18 -11.99
C LEU A 129 -4.50 -14.20 -12.69
N VAL A 130 -3.89 -15.37 -12.70
CA VAL A 130 -2.76 -15.71 -13.58
C VAL A 130 -3.30 -15.74 -15.01
N THR A 131 -2.60 -15.06 -15.91
CA THR A 131 -2.85 -15.11 -17.35
C THR A 131 -1.62 -15.71 -18.04
N ASP A 132 -1.74 -16.09 -19.32
CA ASP A 132 -0.60 -16.66 -20.08
C ASP A 132 0.63 -15.73 -20.11
N ASP A 133 0.43 -14.44 -19.84
CA ASP A 133 1.46 -13.41 -19.83
C ASP A 133 1.99 -13.04 -18.42
N VAL A 134 1.28 -13.40 -17.33
CA VAL A 134 1.59 -12.94 -15.96
C VAL A 134 1.45 -14.04 -14.93
N VAL A 135 2.53 -14.29 -14.18
CA VAL A 135 2.57 -15.18 -13.01
C VAL A 135 2.43 -14.34 -11.75
N ILE A 136 1.60 -14.81 -10.81
CA ILE A 136 1.43 -14.19 -9.50
C ILE A 136 1.75 -15.23 -8.44
N SER A 137 2.66 -14.89 -7.53
CA SER A 137 2.99 -15.69 -6.35
C SER A 137 2.89 -14.83 -5.10
N ASP A 138 2.61 -15.45 -3.96
CA ASP A 138 2.50 -14.75 -2.69
C ASP A 138 3.30 -15.44 -1.58
N PHE A 139 3.77 -14.63 -0.63
CA PHE A 139 4.42 -15.06 0.59
C PHE A 139 3.88 -14.24 1.77
N THR A 140 3.46 -14.93 2.82
CA THR A 140 2.91 -14.30 4.03
C THR A 140 3.92 -14.40 5.17
N ASP A 141 4.22 -13.26 5.79
CA ASP A 141 5.02 -13.12 7.00
C ASP A 141 4.20 -12.39 8.05
N GLY A 142 3.55 -13.16 8.94
CA GLY A 142 2.63 -12.65 9.95
C GLY A 142 1.49 -11.81 9.34
N ASP A 143 1.39 -10.55 9.75
CA ASP A 143 0.33 -9.62 9.34
C ASP A 143 0.57 -8.99 7.95
N ILE A 144 1.65 -9.36 7.27
CA ILE A 144 2.03 -8.83 5.96
C ILE A 144 2.05 -9.95 4.92
N THR A 145 1.38 -9.72 3.79
CA THR A 145 1.51 -10.55 2.59
C THR A 145 2.21 -9.78 1.48
N THR A 146 3.29 -10.37 0.96
CA THR A 146 4.01 -9.87 -0.21
C THR A 146 3.55 -10.64 -1.44
N VAL A 147 3.06 -9.92 -2.45
CA VAL A 147 2.64 -10.47 -3.74
C VAL A 147 3.67 -10.10 -4.79
N CYS A 148 4.31 -11.11 -5.39
CA CYS A 148 5.20 -10.96 -6.53
C CYS A 148 4.41 -11.19 -7.83
N ILE A 149 4.64 -10.33 -8.80
CA ILE A 149 3.99 -10.32 -10.11
C ILE A 149 5.13 -10.36 -11.12
N GLU A 150 5.18 -11.42 -11.91
CA GLU A 150 6.28 -11.71 -12.82
C GLU A 150 5.73 -11.95 -14.22
N ASN A 151 6.53 -11.59 -15.22
CA ASN A 151 6.27 -11.95 -16.61
C ASN A 151 6.36 -13.46 -16.82
N ALA A 152 5.36 -14.06 -17.48
CA ALA A 152 5.34 -15.51 -17.73
C ALA A 152 6.25 -15.96 -18.88
N GLY A 153 6.84 -15.03 -19.65
CA GLY A 153 7.77 -15.36 -20.73
C GLY A 153 8.51 -14.16 -21.31
N SER A 154 9.48 -14.42 -22.21
CA SER A 154 10.39 -13.43 -22.80
C SER A 154 9.75 -12.42 -23.76
N ARG A 155 8.42 -12.44 -23.90
CA ARG A 155 7.64 -11.63 -24.85
C ARG A 155 6.53 -10.83 -24.18
N SER A 156 6.30 -10.99 -22.88
CA SER A 156 5.20 -10.30 -22.24
C SER A 156 5.57 -8.85 -21.94
N ASP A 157 4.56 -8.02 -22.15
CA ASP A 157 4.64 -6.58 -22.06
C ASP A 157 4.77 -6.16 -20.60
N ALA A 158 5.86 -5.48 -20.24
CA ALA A 158 6.08 -4.94 -18.89
C ALA A 158 4.91 -4.02 -18.43
N GLU A 159 4.16 -3.46 -19.38
CA GLU A 159 2.94 -2.71 -19.11
C GLU A 159 1.84 -3.58 -18.47
N GLN A 160 1.73 -4.87 -18.82
CA GLN A 160 0.73 -5.77 -18.24
C GLN A 160 1.02 -6.07 -16.76
N VAL A 161 2.27 -6.36 -16.42
CA VAL A 161 2.69 -6.57 -15.03
C VAL A 161 2.40 -5.33 -14.18
N LEU A 162 2.69 -4.14 -14.73
CA LEU A 162 2.38 -2.88 -14.07
C LEU A 162 0.88 -2.65 -13.90
N ARG A 163 0.06 -2.95 -14.92
CA ARG A 163 -1.40 -2.84 -14.85
C ARG A 163 -1.99 -3.77 -13.78
N VAL A 164 -1.48 -5.00 -13.65
CA VAL A 164 -1.88 -5.94 -12.59
C VAL A 164 -1.49 -5.40 -11.22
N LYS A 165 -0.26 -4.90 -11.07
CA LYS A 165 0.22 -4.26 -9.83
C LYS A 165 -0.70 -3.12 -9.39
N GLU A 166 -0.96 -2.17 -10.29
CA GLU A 166 -1.81 -1.00 -10.02
C GLU A 166 -3.24 -1.42 -9.69
N LYS A 167 -3.77 -2.46 -10.35
CA LYS A 167 -5.11 -2.99 -10.06
C LYS A 167 -5.19 -3.54 -8.62
N ILE A 168 -4.19 -4.29 -8.17
CA ILE A 168 -4.12 -4.81 -6.80
C ILE A 168 -4.01 -3.65 -5.81
N GLU A 169 -3.07 -2.72 -6.01
CA GLU A 169 -2.84 -1.58 -5.11
C GLU A 169 -4.08 -0.69 -4.99
N ASN A 170 -4.71 -0.32 -6.11
CA ASN A 170 -5.91 0.52 -6.12
C ASN A 170 -7.10 -0.17 -5.45
N ARG A 171 -7.23 -1.50 -5.59
CA ARG A 171 -8.31 -2.24 -4.93
C ARG A 171 -8.08 -2.30 -3.42
N SER A 172 -6.85 -2.61 -3.00
CA SER A 172 -6.47 -2.62 -1.59
C SER A 172 -6.72 -1.26 -0.93
N LEU A 173 -6.34 -0.17 -1.59
CA LEU A 173 -6.54 1.18 -1.08
C LEU A 173 -8.03 1.50 -0.81
N LYS A 174 -8.91 1.14 -1.76
CA LYS A 174 -10.36 1.35 -1.61
C LYS A 174 -10.93 0.54 -0.45
N LEU A 175 -10.52 -0.72 -0.33
CA LEU A 175 -11.01 -1.63 0.70
C LEU A 175 -10.50 -1.27 2.10
N HIS A 176 -9.26 -0.77 2.23
CA HIS A 176 -8.71 -0.35 3.53
C HIS A 176 -9.58 0.68 4.25
N ASN A 177 -10.22 1.59 3.50
CA ASN A 177 -11.10 2.59 4.07
C ASN A 177 -12.52 2.07 4.35
N ALA A 178 -13.01 1.15 3.50
CA ALA A 178 -14.38 0.64 3.55
C ALA A 178 -14.58 -0.48 4.58
N LEU A 179 -13.60 -1.35 4.72
CA LEU A 179 -13.70 -2.55 5.54
C LEU A 179 -13.42 -2.25 7.00
N ARG A 180 -13.97 -3.10 7.86
CA ARG A 180 -13.65 -3.24 9.27
C ARG A 180 -13.29 -4.69 9.55
N LYS A 181 -12.63 -4.89 10.70
CA LYS A 181 -12.25 -6.19 11.23
C LYS A 181 -12.67 -6.23 12.69
N GLU A 182 -13.49 -7.21 13.03
CA GLU A 182 -13.87 -7.54 14.40
C GLU A 182 -13.41 -8.94 14.74
N ARG A 183 -13.20 -9.18 16.04
CA ARG A 183 -12.69 -10.45 16.56
C ARG A 183 -13.64 -10.98 17.62
N ILE A 184 -14.12 -12.20 17.42
CA ILE A 184 -14.95 -12.93 18.37
C ILE A 184 -14.04 -13.92 19.09
N TYR A 185 -13.88 -13.76 20.41
CA TYR A 185 -13.11 -14.68 21.24
C TYR A 185 -14.01 -15.80 21.76
N PHE A 186 -13.48 -17.00 21.89
CA PHE A 186 -14.17 -18.08 22.61
C PHE A 186 -14.03 -17.83 24.11
N GLU A 187 -15.14 -17.69 24.84
CA GLU A 187 -15.11 -17.35 26.27
C GLU A 187 -14.54 -18.50 27.10
N GLU A 188 -14.85 -19.75 26.72
CA GLU A 188 -14.26 -20.97 27.25
C GLU A 188 -13.58 -21.76 26.12
N GLN A 189 -12.40 -22.31 26.39
CA GLN A 189 -11.69 -23.18 25.43
C GLN A 189 -12.28 -24.59 25.35
N THR A 190 -13.60 -24.72 25.55
CA THR A 190 -14.29 -26.00 25.37
C THR A 190 -14.47 -26.25 23.87
N GLY A 191 -14.30 -27.51 23.44
CA GLY A 191 -14.49 -27.90 22.04
C GLY A 191 -15.89 -27.58 21.51
N ASP A 192 -16.89 -27.64 22.41
CA ASP A 192 -18.30 -27.43 22.10
C ASP A 192 -18.63 -25.97 21.78
N GLU A 193 -18.06 -25.01 22.52
CA GLU A 193 -18.27 -23.58 22.27
C GLU A 193 -17.63 -23.15 20.94
N LYS A 194 -16.38 -23.57 20.67
CA LYS A 194 -15.71 -23.35 19.39
C LYS A 194 -16.54 -23.90 18.23
N GLN A 195 -17.14 -25.08 18.42
CA GLN A 195 -17.98 -25.69 17.40
C GLN A 195 -19.28 -24.89 17.21
N ARG A 196 -19.93 -24.42 18.29
CA ARG A 196 -21.12 -23.56 18.22
C ARG A 196 -20.88 -22.30 17.38
N TYR A 197 -19.81 -21.56 17.66
CA TYR A 197 -19.48 -20.35 16.88
C TYR A 197 -19.23 -20.65 15.41
N LYS A 198 -18.51 -21.73 15.09
CA LYS A 198 -18.29 -22.16 13.70
C LYS A 198 -19.61 -22.46 12.98
N TRP A 199 -20.52 -23.20 13.62
CA TRP A 199 -21.84 -23.49 13.05
C TRP A 199 -22.66 -22.23 12.84
N ALA A 200 -22.70 -21.32 13.82
CA ALA A 200 -23.40 -20.04 13.69
C ALA A 200 -22.86 -19.25 12.48
N CYS A 201 -21.54 -19.09 12.39
CA CYS A 201 -20.88 -18.43 11.27
C CYS A 201 -21.22 -19.05 9.91
N GLU A 202 -21.18 -20.37 9.76
CA GLU A 202 -21.53 -21.04 8.50
C GLU A 202 -23.00 -20.87 8.14
N SER A 203 -23.92 -20.88 9.12
CA SER A 203 -25.35 -20.68 8.87
C SER A 203 -25.68 -19.25 8.39
N LEU A 204 -24.89 -18.26 8.83
CA LEU A 204 -25.10 -16.86 8.48
C LEU A 204 -24.40 -16.44 7.18
N LYS A 205 -23.44 -17.24 6.70
CA LYS A 205 -22.64 -16.94 5.51
C LYS A 205 -23.48 -16.64 4.26
N THR A 206 -24.63 -17.28 4.10
CA THR A 206 -25.54 -17.03 2.96
C THR A 206 -26.27 -15.69 3.06
N HIS A 207 -26.50 -15.19 4.27
CA HIS A 207 -27.17 -13.90 4.54
C HIS A 207 -26.19 -12.73 4.46
N TYR A 208 -24.90 -13.00 4.66
CA TYR A 208 -23.82 -12.01 4.67
C TYR A 208 -22.74 -12.33 3.63
N PRO A 209 -23.06 -12.25 2.32
CA PRO A 209 -22.20 -12.74 1.24
C PRO A 209 -20.92 -11.92 1.02
N HIS A 210 -20.75 -10.78 1.70
CA HIS A 210 -19.54 -9.95 1.65
C HIS A 210 -18.75 -9.96 2.96
N VAL A 211 -19.10 -10.83 3.91
CA VAL A 211 -18.39 -10.99 5.16
C VAL A 211 -17.42 -12.18 5.04
N LEU A 212 -16.13 -11.91 5.15
CA LEU A 212 -15.10 -12.94 5.25
C LEU A 212 -14.96 -13.37 6.71
N ILE A 213 -14.96 -14.68 6.92
CA ILE A 213 -14.81 -15.30 8.23
C ILE A 213 -13.51 -16.10 8.21
N ILE A 214 -12.58 -15.76 9.10
CA ILE A 214 -11.29 -16.44 9.23
C ILE A 214 -11.22 -17.08 10.62
N PRO A 215 -11.42 -18.41 10.74
CA PRO A 215 -11.37 -19.09 12.01
C PRO A 215 -9.92 -19.32 12.47
N TYR A 216 -9.64 -19.03 13.73
CA TYR A 216 -8.39 -19.37 14.43
C TYR A 216 -8.68 -20.30 15.61
N ASP A 217 -7.63 -20.68 16.34
CA ASP A 217 -7.77 -21.61 17.45
C ASP A 217 -8.46 -21.02 18.67
N THR A 218 -8.24 -19.74 18.93
CA THR A 218 -8.74 -19.03 20.12
C THR A 218 -9.76 -17.93 19.79
N TYR A 219 -9.96 -17.62 18.51
CA TYR A 219 -10.89 -16.58 18.06
C TYR A 219 -11.33 -16.79 16.62
N ILE A 220 -12.29 -15.99 16.17
CA ILE A 220 -12.69 -15.85 14.76
C ILE A 220 -12.53 -14.38 14.38
N ASP A 221 -11.80 -14.12 13.30
CA ASP A 221 -11.77 -12.78 12.70
C ASP A 221 -12.89 -12.66 11.65
N VAL A 222 -13.64 -11.57 11.73
CA VAL A 222 -14.76 -11.24 10.85
C VAL A 222 -14.44 -9.94 10.12
N ILE A 223 -14.43 -9.96 8.80
CA ILE A 223 -14.01 -8.85 7.93
C ILE A 223 -15.11 -8.53 6.92
N GLY A 224 -15.46 -7.25 6.77
CA GLY A 224 -16.59 -6.81 5.96
C GLY A 224 -16.84 -5.32 6.12
N ASN A 225 -17.91 -4.78 5.53
CA ASN A 225 -18.28 -3.39 5.78
C ASN A 225 -18.83 -3.22 7.21
N SER A 226 -18.72 -2.02 7.75
CA SER A 226 -19.09 -1.74 9.15
C SER A 226 -20.53 -2.14 9.51
N SER A 227 -21.49 -1.94 8.60
CA SER A 227 -22.90 -2.29 8.83
C SER A 227 -23.12 -3.80 8.83
N GLU A 228 -22.49 -4.51 7.89
CA GLU A 228 -22.64 -5.96 7.74
C GLU A 228 -21.97 -6.70 8.91
N ILE A 229 -20.78 -6.25 9.33
CA ILE A 229 -20.10 -6.80 10.51
C ILE A 229 -20.95 -6.63 11.77
N PHE A 230 -21.51 -5.44 11.99
CA PHE A 230 -22.28 -5.15 13.19
C PHE A 230 -23.50 -6.08 13.33
N GLU A 231 -24.28 -6.24 12.27
CA GLU A 231 -25.44 -7.15 12.30
C GLU A 231 -24.99 -8.62 12.37
N PHE A 232 -23.95 -9.01 11.62
CA PHE A 232 -23.41 -10.37 11.66
C PHE A 232 -22.96 -10.77 13.07
N THR A 233 -22.16 -9.94 13.73
CA THR A 233 -21.61 -10.24 15.06
C THR A 233 -22.69 -10.27 16.14
N LYS A 234 -23.70 -9.41 16.01
CA LYS A 234 -24.90 -9.43 16.85
C LYS A 234 -25.70 -10.73 16.68
N GLU A 235 -25.88 -11.21 15.45
CA GLU A 235 -26.57 -12.47 15.19
C GLU A 235 -25.78 -13.69 15.66
N VAL A 236 -24.45 -13.69 15.53
CA VAL A 236 -23.58 -14.76 16.06
C VAL A 236 -23.63 -14.85 17.58
N SER A 237 -23.86 -13.72 18.26
CA SER A 237 -23.89 -13.63 19.72
C SER A 237 -25.25 -13.95 20.35
N ASN A 238 -26.29 -14.19 19.55
CA ASN A 238 -27.61 -14.64 20.01
C ASN A 238 -27.66 -16.16 20.24
#